data_AF-A0A2R5L8P5-F1
#
_entry.id   AF-A0A2R5L8P5-F1
#
_cell.length_a   1.000
_cell.length_b   1.000
_cell.length_c   1.000
_cell.angle_alpha   90.00
_cell.angle_beta   90.00
_cell.angle_gamma   90.00
#
_symmetry.space_group_name_H-M   'P 1'
#
loop_
_entity.id
_entity.type
_entity.pdbx_description
1 polymer ?
#
loop_
_entity_poly.entity_id
_entity_poly.type
_entity_poly.pdbx_seq_one_letter_code
_entity_poly.pdbx_strand_id
1 'polypeptide(L)'
;ERDTAHRSSQTDLSVPADYTTTSPAELHFIPKSVRNKVRELNLKARMFDDHYFARIFKPRSLQNSPWGSPKALSPIGFERDTYLSRSAENINMTPTTPLKRRNSSRSSRASLHWGCNDLSAECNDDRVLNRAMLSRETDDLLHDILHGLYNKARVMTVYEAKCLVTLLGSADEDTVVKTLTTISNCAAFTINQDYLCDVGCLPHLKELLSHDCPAVQVAATQAVANMAVNERNQRLLQPCVPQLLSAAVTCNGGRYLQSVSLLCLTNLALCDEVHAALHGSLHQLCNLIETAEGSTRLQTLKLLVNLSCSGTTVPYLLAARAPQNLHSLLESSDREVVLRILTYLANVVSYAAKHNITLLDLPQEHRAAAPEMLYAALCGSPARDRLQSVSCTLARSSDEDLSFQASRLHNALVR
;
A
#
# COMPACT_ATOMS: atom_id res chain seq x y z
N GLU A 1 20.99 -23.31 -7.45
CA GLU A 1 19.78 -23.82 -8.14
C GLU A 1 18.65 -24.26 -7.18
N ARG A 2 18.52 -23.71 -5.96
CA ARG A 2 17.35 -23.93 -5.07
C ARG A 2 16.74 -22.64 -4.52
N ASP A 3 16.91 -21.50 -5.19
CA ASP A 3 16.51 -20.19 -4.67
C ASP A 3 15.64 -19.34 -5.63
N THR A 4 15.02 -19.97 -6.63
CA THR A 4 14.15 -19.26 -7.59
C THR A 4 12.64 -19.38 -7.29
N ALA A 5 12.23 -20.13 -6.26
CA ALA A 5 10.83 -20.53 -6.06
C ALA A 5 9.97 -19.62 -5.16
N HIS A 6 10.50 -18.52 -4.60
CA HIS A 6 9.72 -17.61 -3.74
C HIS A 6 9.73 -16.15 -4.24
N ARG A 7 9.65 -15.95 -5.55
CA ARG A 7 9.14 -14.70 -6.11
C ARG A 7 7.61 -14.84 -6.17
N SER A 8 6.90 -14.11 -5.31
CA SER A 8 5.48 -13.83 -5.54
C SER A 8 5.38 -13.11 -6.90
N SER A 9 5.02 -13.88 -7.92
CA SER A 9 4.41 -13.46 -9.20
C SER A 9 4.33 -11.95 -9.44
N GLN A 10 5.46 -11.51 -9.96
CA GLN A 10 5.76 -10.22 -10.54
C GLN A 10 4.81 -9.94 -11.72
N THR A 11 4.04 -8.85 -11.68
CA THR A 11 3.52 -8.20 -12.89
C THR A 11 4.44 -7.03 -13.18
N ASP A 12 5.50 -7.26 -13.97
CA ASP A 12 6.28 -6.18 -14.55
C ASP A 12 5.40 -5.48 -15.58
N LEU A 13 4.78 -4.37 -15.16
CA LEU A 13 4.12 -3.45 -16.07
C LEU A 13 5.20 -2.61 -16.76
N SER A 14 5.77 -3.12 -17.85
CA SER A 14 6.65 -2.32 -18.70
C SER A 14 5.86 -1.15 -19.29
N VAL A 15 6.42 0.06 -19.18
CA VAL A 15 5.82 1.29 -19.69
C VAL A 15 5.88 1.24 -21.22
N PRO A 16 4.75 1.31 -21.94
CA PRO A 16 4.77 1.37 -23.39
C PRO A 16 5.47 2.64 -23.88
N ALA A 17 6.10 2.59 -25.05
CA ALA A 17 6.83 3.71 -25.64
C ALA A 17 5.97 4.97 -25.82
N ASP A 18 4.66 4.79 -26.02
CA ASP A 18 3.68 5.89 -26.15
C ASP A 18 3.54 6.74 -24.88
N TYR A 19 4.03 6.25 -23.74
CA TYR A 19 4.04 6.96 -22.45
C TYR A 19 5.45 7.33 -22.00
N THR A 20 6.46 7.13 -22.86
CA THR A 20 7.84 7.57 -22.59
C THR A 20 8.11 8.91 -23.26
N THR A 21 8.57 9.88 -22.48
CA THR A 21 9.13 11.13 -23.02
C THR A 21 10.60 10.92 -23.43
N THR A 22 11.29 11.95 -23.91
CA THR A 22 12.64 11.88 -24.51
C THR A 22 13.76 11.26 -23.63
N SER A 23 13.47 10.87 -22.39
CA SER A 23 14.37 10.17 -21.47
C SER A 23 13.77 8.82 -21.04
N PRO A 24 14.34 7.68 -21.45
CA PRO A 24 13.85 6.37 -21.04
C PRO A 24 14.44 6.01 -19.67
N ALA A 25 13.74 6.28 -18.57
CA ALA A 25 13.96 5.52 -17.34
C ALA A 25 12.99 4.35 -17.24
N GLU A 26 13.52 3.24 -16.73
CA GLU A 26 12.69 2.14 -16.26
C GLU A 26 11.92 2.57 -15.00
N LEU A 27 10.59 2.66 -15.13
CA LEU A 27 9.68 2.76 -13.99
C LEU A 27 9.67 1.41 -13.27
N HIS A 28 10.12 1.38 -12.02
CA HIS A 28 10.15 0.15 -11.24
C HIS A 28 8.91 0.04 -10.35
N PHE A 29 8.21 -1.09 -10.47
CA PHE A 29 7.14 -1.45 -9.56
C PHE A 29 7.73 -1.93 -8.21
N ILE A 30 7.11 -1.57 -7.08
CA ILE A 30 7.58 -1.99 -5.74
C ILE A 30 6.74 -3.17 -5.22
N PRO A 31 7.19 -4.42 -5.37
CA PRO A 31 6.68 -5.51 -4.55
C PRO A 31 7.40 -5.48 -3.19
N LYS A 32 6.71 -5.05 -2.11
CA LYS A 32 7.24 -5.32 -0.75
C LYS A 32 7.06 -6.80 -0.43
N SER A 33 8.06 -7.63 -0.76
CA SER A 33 8.18 -8.96 -0.17
C SER A 33 8.18 -8.84 1.35
N VAL A 34 7.52 -9.76 2.05
CA VAL A 34 7.48 -9.84 3.52
C VAL A 34 8.90 -9.74 4.12
N ARG A 35 9.90 -10.33 3.44
CA ARG A 35 11.31 -10.27 3.85
C ARG A 35 11.91 -8.87 3.75
N ASN A 36 11.56 -8.10 2.73
CA ASN A 36 11.99 -6.70 2.59
C ASN A 36 11.30 -5.82 3.64
N LYS A 37 10.01 -6.08 3.90
CA LYS A 37 9.25 -5.39 4.95
C LYS A 37 9.82 -5.68 6.34
N VAL A 38 10.24 -6.92 6.63
CA VAL A 38 10.93 -7.31 7.86
C VAL A 38 12.33 -6.69 7.95
N ARG A 39 13.12 -6.71 6.86
CA ARG A 39 14.45 -6.08 6.83
C ARG A 39 14.37 -4.57 7.06
N GLU A 40 13.33 -3.93 6.53
CA GLU A 40 13.06 -2.51 6.68
C GLU A 40 12.51 -2.16 8.06
N LEU A 41 11.62 -2.96 8.63
CA LEU A 41 11.19 -2.84 10.03
C LEU A 41 12.38 -2.95 10.99
N ASN A 42 13.30 -3.89 10.73
CA ASN A 42 14.54 -4.02 11.49
C ASN A 42 15.47 -2.81 11.31
N LEU A 43 15.49 -2.18 10.13
CA LEU A 43 16.24 -0.95 9.89
C LEU A 43 15.61 0.24 10.62
N LYS A 44 14.28 0.37 10.58
CA LYS A 44 13.52 1.40 11.33
C LYS A 44 13.72 1.24 12.84
N ALA A 45 13.72 0.02 13.37
CA ALA A 45 14.01 -0.25 14.78
C ALA A 45 15.42 0.23 15.16
N ARG A 46 16.44 -0.06 14.34
CA ARG A 46 17.81 0.41 14.57
C ARG A 46 17.94 1.94 14.51
N MET A 47 17.29 2.59 13.55
CA MET A 47 17.32 4.05 13.44
C MET A 47 16.54 4.74 14.56
N PHE A 48 15.47 4.11 15.06
CA PHE A 48 14.74 4.56 16.24
C PHE A 48 15.62 4.48 17.49
N ASP A 49 16.35 3.38 17.67
CA ASP A 49 17.32 3.21 18.76
C ASP A 49 18.43 4.28 18.68
N ASP A 50 19.02 4.51 17.51
CA ASP A 50 20.07 5.54 17.34
C ASP A 50 19.57 6.96 17.69
N HIS A 51 18.34 7.31 17.31
CA HIS A 51 17.73 8.59 17.67
C HIS A 51 17.32 8.67 19.16
N TYR A 52 17.00 7.55 19.78
CA TYR A 52 16.69 7.46 21.21
C TYR A 52 17.97 7.61 22.05
N PHE A 53 19.06 6.92 21.69
CA PHE A 53 20.34 7.00 22.39
C PHE A 53 21.04 8.36 22.21
N ALA A 54 20.93 8.99 21.02
CA ALA A 54 21.45 10.33 20.79
C ALA A 54 20.73 11.42 21.62
N ARG A 55 19.50 11.16 22.10
CA ARG A 55 18.76 12.07 23.00
C ARG A 55 19.12 11.89 24.48
N ILE A 56 19.58 10.71 24.88
CA ILE A 56 19.95 10.42 26.28
C ILE A 56 21.41 10.77 26.55
N PHE A 57 22.30 10.60 25.57
CA PHE A 57 23.73 10.92 25.71
C PHE A 57 24.14 12.02 24.73
N LYS A 58 24.25 13.26 25.22
CA LYS A 58 25.00 14.31 24.52
C LYS A 58 26.49 13.95 24.57
N PRO A 59 27.23 13.92 23.44
CA PRO A 59 28.68 13.78 23.50
C PRO A 59 29.26 15.10 24.03
N ARG A 60 29.78 15.09 25.25
CA ARG A 60 30.74 16.13 25.68
C ARG A 60 32.08 15.82 25.04
N SER A 61 32.53 16.71 24.18
CA SER A 61 33.85 16.66 23.57
C SER A 61 34.93 17.09 24.57
N LEU A 62 36.07 16.39 24.49
CA LEU A 62 37.42 16.72 24.94
C LEU A 62 37.71 16.63 26.45
N GLN A 63 38.59 15.71 26.84
CA GLN A 63 40.00 16.07 27.08
C GLN A 63 40.88 14.84 27.37
N ASN A 64 42.10 14.95 26.86
CA ASN A 64 43.24 14.06 26.99
C ASN A 64 43.48 13.54 28.41
N SER A 65 43.93 12.29 28.54
CA SER A 65 45.20 11.99 29.22
C SER A 65 45.71 10.58 28.89
N PRO A 66 47.04 10.38 28.98
CA PRO A 66 47.82 9.41 28.22
C PRO A 66 48.39 8.27 29.10
N TRP A 67 48.97 7.24 28.46
CA TRP A 67 49.60 6.05 29.08
C TRP A 67 48.59 5.08 29.70
N GLY A 68 48.61 3.77 29.49
CA GLY A 68 49.48 2.85 28.76
C GLY A 68 48.97 1.45 29.14
N SER A 69 48.77 0.57 28.16
CA SER A 69 48.61 -0.89 28.40
C SER A 69 49.83 -1.40 29.20
N PRO A 70 49.78 -2.52 29.98
CA PRO A 70 49.21 -3.80 29.51
C PRO A 70 48.75 -4.83 30.57
N LYS A 71 48.36 -6.00 30.04
CA LYS A 71 48.41 -7.37 30.60
C LYS A 71 47.11 -7.96 31.16
N ALA A 72 46.55 -8.82 30.32
CA ALA A 72 45.79 -10.00 30.69
C ALA A 72 46.64 -10.95 31.54
N LEU A 73 46.07 -11.42 32.66
CA LEU A 73 46.33 -12.73 33.26
C LEU A 73 45.05 -13.15 34.02
N SER A 74 44.33 -14.14 33.48
CA SER A 74 43.61 -15.13 34.30
C SER A 74 44.67 -15.98 35.04
N PRO A 75 44.42 -16.69 36.17
CA PRO A 75 43.37 -17.72 36.22
C PRO A 75 42.80 -18.14 37.62
N ILE A 76 41.76 -19.00 37.57
CA ILE A 76 41.41 -20.09 38.50
C ILE A 76 40.99 -19.72 39.95
N GLY A 77 39.83 -20.26 40.37
CA GLY A 77 39.70 -20.79 41.74
C GLY A 77 38.30 -20.84 42.36
N PHE A 78 37.72 -22.03 42.35
CA PHE A 78 36.94 -22.67 43.43
C PHE A 78 35.52 -22.18 43.81
N GLU A 79 34.60 -23.13 43.59
CA GLU A 79 33.59 -23.67 44.52
C GLU A 79 32.34 -22.86 44.92
N ARG A 80 31.20 -23.56 44.70
CA ARG A 80 30.02 -23.71 45.59
C ARG A 80 29.25 -22.41 45.89
N ASP A 81 27.94 -22.38 46.05
CA ASP A 81 26.90 -23.37 46.17
C ASP A 81 25.57 -22.60 46.00
N THR A 82 24.61 -23.26 45.36
CA THR A 82 23.17 -23.34 45.67
C THR A 82 22.26 -22.13 46.04
N TYR A 83 21.00 -22.30 45.60
CA TYR A 83 19.71 -21.78 46.12
C TYR A 83 19.20 -20.40 45.62
N LEU A 84 18.13 -20.42 44.79
CA LEU A 84 16.70 -20.17 45.12
C LEU A 84 16.43 -18.70 45.52
N SER A 85 15.82 -17.88 44.66
CA SER A 85 14.36 -17.71 44.41
C SER A 85 13.66 -16.70 45.33
N ARG A 86 12.80 -15.88 44.70
CA ARG A 86 11.64 -15.09 45.22
C ARG A 86 11.98 -13.78 45.94
N SER A 87 11.57 -12.61 45.43
CA SER A 87 10.20 -12.02 45.26
C SER A 87 9.68 -11.33 46.52
N ALA A 88 8.83 -10.31 46.28
CA ALA A 88 8.01 -9.50 47.20
C ALA A 88 8.70 -8.23 47.74
N GLU A 89 8.07 -7.09 47.99
CA GLU A 89 6.77 -6.46 47.67
C GLU A 89 6.80 -5.11 48.43
N ASN A 90 6.20 -4.06 47.84
CA ASN A 90 5.57 -2.90 48.51
C ASN A 90 6.47 -2.01 49.42
N ILE A 91 6.21 -0.70 49.60
CA ILE A 91 5.07 -0.12 50.30
C ILE A 91 4.99 1.40 49.96
N ASN A 92 3.76 1.88 49.76
CA ASN A 92 3.35 3.29 49.69
C ASN A 92 3.58 4.04 51.01
N MET A 93 3.97 5.32 50.96
CA MET A 93 3.53 6.33 51.94
C MET A 93 3.62 7.75 51.35
N THR A 94 2.50 8.46 51.34
CA THR A 94 2.40 9.93 51.34
C THR A 94 2.06 10.37 52.78
N PRO A 95 2.31 11.62 53.22
CA PRO A 95 1.35 12.71 52.96
C PRO A 95 1.88 14.19 52.93
N THR A 96 1.12 15.03 52.22
CA THR A 96 0.67 16.43 52.48
C THR A 96 1.61 17.66 52.62
N THR A 97 1.56 18.51 51.56
CA THR A 97 1.33 20.00 51.49
C THR A 97 2.41 21.03 51.90
N PRO A 98 2.32 22.32 51.49
CA PRO A 98 2.03 22.90 50.16
C PRO A 98 3.05 24.03 49.76
N LEU A 99 2.80 24.72 48.63
CA LEU A 99 3.41 26.00 48.15
C LEU A 99 4.61 25.90 47.19
N LYS A 100 4.37 26.09 45.88
CA LYS A 100 4.61 27.37 45.18
C LYS A 100 4.42 27.18 43.67
N ARG A 101 3.48 27.97 43.16
CA ARG A 101 3.19 28.24 41.76
C ARG A 101 4.49 28.70 41.06
N ARG A 102 4.99 27.92 40.11
CA ARG A 102 6.04 28.36 39.20
C ARG A 102 5.65 27.97 37.78
N ASN A 103 5.27 28.99 37.01
CA ASN A 103 5.03 28.90 35.59
C ASN A 103 6.27 28.33 34.90
N SER A 104 6.14 27.13 34.33
CA SER A 104 7.01 26.69 33.24
C SER A 104 6.14 26.63 31.99
N SER A 105 6.38 27.57 31.09
CA SER A 105 5.91 27.58 29.71
C SER A 105 6.11 26.20 29.08
N ARG A 106 5.02 25.43 28.97
CA ARG A 106 4.94 24.34 28.00
C ARG A 106 5.02 25.00 26.63
N SER A 107 6.18 24.87 26.00
CA SER A 107 6.31 25.10 24.56
C SER A 107 5.36 24.12 23.88
N SER A 108 4.23 24.65 23.44
CA SER A 108 3.37 24.04 22.44
C SER A 108 4.20 23.91 21.17
N ARG A 109 5.00 22.85 21.07
CA ARG A 109 5.53 22.42 19.78
C ARG A 109 4.32 21.99 18.98
N ALA A 110 4.00 22.81 17.99
CA ALA A 110 3.04 22.55 16.94
C ALA A 110 3.23 21.13 16.41
N SER A 111 2.42 20.21 16.91
CA SER A 111 2.00 19.07 16.12
C SER A 111 1.14 19.67 15.02
N LEU A 112 1.71 19.83 13.83
CA LEU A 112 0.94 19.99 12.60
C LEU A 112 0.16 18.68 12.42
N HIS A 113 -0.94 18.59 13.15
CA HIS A 113 -1.97 17.60 12.96
C HIS A 113 -2.67 18.00 11.65
N TRP A 114 -2.11 17.57 10.53
CA TRP A 114 -2.83 17.54 9.27
C TRP A 114 -4.11 16.73 9.52
N GLY A 115 -5.24 17.43 9.63
CA GLY A 115 -6.54 16.79 9.74
C GLY A 115 -6.75 15.91 8.51
N CYS A 116 -7.27 14.70 8.70
CA CYS A 116 -7.47 13.69 7.67
C CYS A 116 -8.39 14.08 6.49
N ASN A 117 -8.76 15.35 6.31
CA ASN A 117 -9.72 15.79 5.30
C ASN A 117 -9.19 16.78 4.25
N ASP A 118 -7.91 17.16 4.25
CA ASP A 118 -7.50 18.37 3.51
C ASP A 118 -6.73 18.17 2.20
N LEU A 119 -7.10 17.16 1.41
CA LEU A 119 -6.80 17.17 -0.05
C LEU A 119 -7.89 17.87 -0.87
N SER A 120 -8.94 18.37 -0.22
CA SER A 120 -10.06 19.09 -0.85
C SER A 120 -10.01 20.60 -0.66
N ALA A 121 -9.25 21.15 0.29
CA ALA A 121 -9.08 22.60 0.38
C ALA A 121 -8.11 23.12 -0.67
N GLU A 122 -8.48 24.26 -1.22
CA GLU A 122 -7.87 24.94 -2.35
C GLU A 122 -6.41 25.30 -2.07
N CYS A 123 -5.49 24.50 -2.58
CA CYS A 123 -4.05 24.77 -2.63
C CYS A 123 -3.73 25.81 -3.72
N ASN A 124 -4.49 26.90 -3.86
CA ASN A 124 -4.25 27.90 -4.90
C ASN A 124 -3.36 29.06 -4.43
N ASP A 125 -3.43 29.44 -3.15
CA ASP A 125 -2.80 30.67 -2.67
C ASP A 125 -1.29 30.52 -2.37
N ASP A 126 -0.84 29.32 -1.97
CA ASP A 126 0.60 29.04 -1.72
C ASP A 126 1.41 28.81 -3.01
N ARG A 127 0.75 28.61 -4.16
CA ARG A 127 1.39 28.33 -5.46
C ARG A 127 2.17 29.51 -6.02
N VAL A 128 1.67 30.72 -5.80
CA VAL A 128 2.22 31.93 -6.41
C VAL A 128 3.40 32.45 -5.59
N LEU A 129 3.35 32.31 -4.26
CA LEU A 129 4.36 32.85 -3.35
C LEU A 129 5.66 32.04 -3.33
N ASN A 130 5.61 30.71 -3.48
CA ASN A 130 6.82 29.88 -3.58
C ASN A 130 7.47 29.93 -4.97
N ARG A 131 6.71 30.21 -6.03
CA ARG A 131 7.20 30.20 -7.42
C ARG A 131 7.87 31.50 -7.84
N ALA A 132 7.52 32.62 -7.22
CA ALA A 132 8.02 33.95 -7.59
C ALA A 132 9.45 34.26 -7.09
N MET A 133 10.14 33.31 -6.43
CA MET A 133 11.41 33.53 -5.74
C MET A 133 12.46 32.43 -5.99
N LEU A 134 12.41 31.75 -7.14
CA LEU A 134 13.47 30.82 -7.53
C LEU A 134 14.50 31.57 -8.40
N SER A 135 15.71 31.75 -7.88
CA SER A 135 16.84 32.23 -8.67
C SER A 135 17.27 31.15 -9.67
N ARG A 136 17.93 31.53 -10.77
CA ARG A 136 18.46 30.57 -11.76
C ARG A 136 19.37 29.50 -11.11
N GLU A 137 20.12 29.90 -10.09
CA GLU A 137 20.96 29.00 -9.28
C GLU A 137 20.14 27.98 -8.47
N THR A 138 18.92 28.32 -8.05
CA THR A 138 18.02 27.36 -7.38
C THR A 138 17.44 26.35 -8.37
N ASP A 139 17.13 26.74 -9.61
CA ASP A 139 16.62 25.81 -10.62
C ASP A 139 17.68 24.78 -11.02
N ASP A 140 18.93 25.21 -11.26
CA ASP A 140 20.04 24.29 -11.58
C ASP A 140 20.24 23.24 -10.46
N LEU A 141 20.18 23.68 -9.19
CA LEU A 141 20.26 22.78 -8.04
C LEU A 141 19.10 21.77 -7.97
N LEU A 142 17.87 22.20 -8.29
CA LEU A 142 16.71 21.30 -8.33
C LEU A 142 16.92 20.20 -9.37
N HIS A 143 17.40 20.55 -10.57
CA HIS A 143 17.65 19.60 -11.64
C HIS A 143 18.81 18.64 -11.34
N ASP A 144 19.87 19.11 -10.65
CA ASP A 144 20.96 18.25 -10.19
C ASP A 144 20.48 17.20 -9.18
N ILE A 145 19.64 17.60 -8.22
CA ILE A 145 19.02 16.68 -7.25
C ILE A 145 18.13 15.67 -7.97
N LEU A 146 17.28 16.14 -8.89
CA LEU A 146 16.43 15.27 -9.70
C LEU A 146 17.27 14.25 -10.47
N HIS A 147 18.31 14.68 -11.17
CA HIS A 147 19.18 13.81 -11.94
C HIS A 147 19.88 12.76 -11.05
N GLY A 148 20.39 13.17 -9.89
CA GLY A 148 21.04 12.27 -8.93
C GLY A 148 20.10 11.22 -8.35
N LEU A 149 18.84 11.55 -8.08
CA LEU A 149 17.83 10.62 -7.56
C LEU A 149 17.22 9.74 -8.67
N TYR A 150 17.07 10.28 -9.88
CA TYR A 150 16.58 9.55 -11.04
C TYR A 150 17.50 8.40 -11.42
N ASN A 151 18.82 8.66 -11.48
CA ASN A 151 19.81 7.63 -11.81
C ASN A 151 20.02 6.62 -10.68
N LYS A 152 19.79 7.04 -9.43
CA LYS A 152 20.00 6.19 -8.26
C LYS A 152 19.03 6.53 -7.14
N ALA A 153 17.90 5.81 -7.12
CA ALA A 153 16.96 5.85 -6.03
C ALA A 153 17.66 5.46 -4.71
N ARG A 154 17.47 6.28 -3.67
CA ARG A 154 18.04 6.09 -2.33
C ARG A 154 17.12 6.71 -1.30
N VAL A 155 17.41 6.47 -0.01
CA VAL A 155 16.82 7.27 1.07
C VAL A 155 17.22 8.74 0.84
N MET A 156 16.22 9.60 0.68
CA MET A 156 16.40 11.03 0.44
C MET A 156 16.33 11.81 1.75
N THR A 157 16.87 13.02 1.73
CA THR A 157 16.67 14.01 2.79
C THR A 157 15.31 14.69 2.63
N VAL A 158 14.80 15.32 3.70
CA VAL A 158 13.57 16.12 3.64
C VAL A 158 13.72 17.31 2.66
N TYR A 159 14.94 17.84 2.52
CA TYR A 159 15.21 18.90 1.54
C TYR A 159 15.07 18.40 0.11
N GLU A 160 15.68 17.27 -0.22
CA GLU A 160 15.53 16.64 -1.54
C GLU A 160 14.06 16.30 -1.85
N ALA A 161 13.29 15.85 -0.84
CA ALA A 161 11.85 15.63 -1.00
C ALA A 161 11.10 16.93 -1.37
N LYS A 162 11.41 18.05 -0.70
CA LYS A 162 10.84 19.37 -1.06
C LYS A 162 11.21 19.78 -2.48
N CYS A 163 12.47 19.58 -2.88
CA CYS A 163 12.93 19.87 -4.24
C CYS A 163 12.12 19.11 -5.28
N LEU A 164 11.87 17.81 -5.07
CA LEU A 164 11.01 17.03 -5.97
C LEU A 164 9.57 17.54 -6.00
N VAL A 165 8.98 17.92 -4.86
CA VAL A 165 7.63 18.50 -4.83
C VAL A 165 7.57 19.83 -5.58
N THR A 166 8.59 20.69 -5.45
CA THR A 166 8.67 21.94 -6.22
C THR A 166 8.69 21.68 -7.73
N LEU A 167 9.44 20.66 -8.18
CA LEU A 167 9.54 20.30 -9.59
C LEU A 167 8.25 19.71 -10.19
N LEU A 168 7.32 19.21 -9.36
CA LEU A 168 5.99 18.79 -9.84
C LEU A 168 5.17 19.95 -10.39
N GLY A 169 5.48 21.18 -9.97
CA GLY A 169 4.90 22.40 -10.51
C GLY A 169 5.63 22.95 -11.72
N SER A 170 6.50 22.20 -12.40
CA SER A 170 7.15 22.68 -13.63
C SER A 170 6.14 22.86 -14.78
N ALA A 171 6.40 23.81 -15.68
CA ALA A 171 5.63 23.94 -16.93
C ALA A 171 6.10 22.94 -18.01
N ASP A 172 7.29 22.35 -17.82
CA ASP A 172 7.85 21.35 -18.72
C ASP A 172 7.38 19.94 -18.31
N GLU A 173 6.56 19.34 -19.17
CA GLU A 173 5.99 18.00 -18.95
C GLU A 173 7.08 16.94 -18.83
N ASP A 174 8.21 17.06 -19.53
CA ASP A 174 9.32 16.11 -19.45
C ASP A 174 9.94 16.12 -18.04
N THR A 175 10.15 17.32 -17.47
CA THR A 175 10.58 17.49 -16.08
C THR A 175 9.57 16.92 -15.09
N VAL A 176 8.27 17.14 -15.31
CA VAL A 176 7.22 16.59 -14.44
C VAL A 176 7.20 15.05 -14.48
N VAL A 177 7.22 14.44 -15.67
CA VAL A 177 7.28 12.98 -15.86
C VAL A 177 8.52 12.40 -15.19
N LYS A 178 9.69 13.04 -15.38
CA LYS A 178 10.95 12.62 -14.77
C LYS A 178 10.87 12.69 -13.24
N THR A 179 10.29 13.76 -12.71
CA THR A 179 10.11 13.97 -11.27
C THR A 179 9.17 12.93 -10.67
N LEU A 180 8.02 12.68 -11.31
CA LEU A 180 7.06 11.65 -10.91
C LEU A 180 7.69 10.25 -10.93
N THR A 181 8.49 9.95 -11.95
CA THR A 181 9.24 8.69 -12.06
C THR A 181 10.25 8.55 -10.92
N THR A 182 11.00 9.60 -10.61
CA THR A 182 11.92 9.63 -9.47
C THR A 182 11.19 9.43 -8.14
N ILE A 183 10.07 10.13 -7.91
CA ILE A 183 9.23 9.97 -6.72
C ILE A 183 8.75 8.53 -6.60
N SER A 184 8.22 7.97 -7.69
CA SER A 184 7.73 6.60 -7.77
C SER A 184 8.81 5.57 -7.41
N ASN A 185 10.01 5.70 -7.97
CA ASN A 185 11.13 4.81 -7.68
C ASN A 185 11.66 5.00 -6.24
N CYS A 186 11.76 6.25 -5.78
CA CYS A 186 12.21 6.55 -4.43
C CYS A 186 11.19 6.15 -3.35
N ALA A 187 9.92 5.99 -3.69
CA ALA A 187 8.90 5.46 -2.79
C ALA A 187 9.14 3.98 -2.44
N ALA A 188 10.15 3.30 -3.02
CA ALA A 188 10.60 1.96 -2.57
C ALA A 188 11.02 1.95 -1.09
N PHE A 189 11.47 3.09 -0.58
CA PHE A 189 11.83 3.27 0.83
C PHE A 189 10.66 3.89 1.59
N THR A 190 10.15 3.20 2.62
CA THR A 190 9.00 3.69 3.42
C THR A 190 9.30 5.04 4.05
N ILE A 191 10.55 5.30 4.47
CA ILE A 191 10.94 6.61 5.01
C ILE A 191 10.80 7.73 3.98
N ASN A 192 11.04 7.46 2.69
CA ASN A 192 10.82 8.45 1.64
C ASN A 192 9.32 8.69 1.43
N GLN A 193 8.49 7.64 1.53
CA GLN A 193 7.03 7.79 1.49
C GLN A 193 6.55 8.71 2.62
N ASP A 194 7.12 8.54 3.83
CA ASP A 194 6.83 9.36 5.00
C ASP A 194 7.28 10.83 4.76
N TYR A 195 8.52 11.05 4.28
CA TYR A 195 9.02 12.41 3.97
C TYR A 195 8.22 13.11 2.87
N LEU A 196 7.93 12.43 1.76
CA LEU A 196 7.14 12.97 0.66
C LEU A 196 5.72 13.33 1.13
N CYS A 197 5.12 12.50 1.98
CA CYS A 197 3.85 12.83 2.62
C CYS A 197 3.97 14.09 3.48
N ASP A 198 4.98 14.17 4.35
CA ASP A 198 5.17 15.28 5.29
C ASP A 198 5.47 16.62 4.60
N VAL A 199 6.06 16.60 3.39
CA VAL A 199 6.33 17.81 2.60
C VAL A 199 5.21 18.19 1.63
N GLY A 200 4.05 17.52 1.69
CA GLY A 200 2.87 17.90 0.88
C GLY A 200 2.88 17.38 -0.57
N CYS A 201 3.48 16.22 -0.82
CA CYS A 201 3.49 15.62 -2.17
C CYS A 201 2.11 15.10 -2.62
N LEU A 202 1.32 14.51 -1.72
CA LEU A 202 0.05 13.84 -2.08
C LEU A 202 -1.00 14.75 -2.78
N PRO A 203 -1.23 16.02 -2.35
CA PRO A 203 -2.10 16.94 -3.08
C PRO A 203 -1.68 17.16 -4.54
N HIS A 204 -0.38 17.31 -4.80
CA HIS A 204 0.15 17.49 -6.15
C HIS A 204 -0.06 16.24 -7.00
N LEU A 205 0.19 15.06 -6.43
CA LEU A 205 -0.06 13.80 -7.15
C LEU A 205 -1.54 13.63 -7.53
N LYS A 206 -2.47 14.00 -6.63
CA LYS A 206 -3.92 13.95 -6.90
C LYS A 206 -4.30 14.85 -8.08
N GLU A 207 -3.79 16.08 -8.12
CA GLU A 207 -4.07 17.00 -9.23
C GLU A 207 -3.56 16.45 -10.57
N LEU A 208 -2.34 15.90 -10.58
CA LEU A 208 -1.71 15.36 -11.78
C LEU A 208 -2.40 14.08 -12.32
N LEU A 209 -3.32 13.44 -11.58
CA LEU A 209 -4.15 12.34 -12.09
C LEU A 209 -5.12 12.78 -13.19
N SER A 210 -5.40 14.08 -13.32
CA SER A 210 -6.26 14.65 -14.37
C SER A 210 -5.51 15.59 -15.31
N HIS A 211 -4.18 15.43 -15.39
CA HIS A 211 -3.36 16.19 -16.33
C HIS A 211 -3.69 15.80 -17.79
N ASP A 212 -3.68 16.78 -18.70
CA ASP A 212 -4.03 16.58 -20.11
C ASP A 212 -3.02 15.68 -20.85
N CYS A 213 -1.73 15.78 -20.47
CA CYS A 213 -0.68 14.90 -20.99
C CYS A 213 -0.79 13.46 -20.43
N PRO A 214 -1.00 12.43 -21.29
CA PRO A 214 -1.11 11.04 -20.86
C PRO A 214 0.13 10.50 -20.15
N ALA A 215 1.33 10.94 -20.55
CA ALA A 215 2.58 10.52 -19.91
C ALA A 215 2.66 11.01 -18.45
N VAL A 216 2.25 12.26 -18.20
CA VAL A 216 2.15 12.83 -16.84
C VAL A 216 1.10 12.07 -16.04
N GLN A 217 -0.09 11.84 -16.61
CA GLN A 217 -1.17 11.11 -15.95
C GLN A 217 -0.74 9.69 -15.52
N VAL A 218 -0.07 8.96 -16.41
CA VAL A 218 0.46 7.62 -16.12
C VAL A 218 1.53 7.65 -15.04
N ALA A 219 2.51 8.55 -15.15
CA ALA A 219 3.58 8.68 -14.16
C ALA A 219 3.03 9.08 -12.78
N ALA A 220 2.01 9.95 -12.74
CA ALA A 220 1.32 10.35 -11.52
C ALA A 220 0.56 9.17 -10.91
N THR A 221 -0.20 8.43 -11.70
CA THR A 221 -0.93 7.23 -11.25
C THR A 221 0.04 6.19 -10.67
N GLN A 222 1.19 6.00 -11.30
CA GLN A 222 2.23 5.08 -10.82
C GLN A 222 2.88 5.56 -9.50
N ALA A 223 3.15 6.86 -9.38
CA ALA A 223 3.64 7.46 -8.14
C ALA A 223 2.61 7.29 -7.00
N VAL A 224 1.32 7.56 -7.25
CA VAL A 224 0.24 7.34 -6.27
C VAL A 224 0.18 5.86 -5.87
N ALA A 225 0.24 4.93 -6.82
CA ALA A 225 0.20 3.49 -6.53
C ALA A 225 1.34 3.06 -5.59
N ASN A 226 2.55 3.56 -5.81
CA ASN A 226 3.72 3.26 -4.97
C ASN A 226 3.65 3.97 -3.60
N MET A 227 3.13 5.19 -3.55
CA MET A 227 2.89 5.92 -2.30
C MET A 227 1.79 5.27 -1.44
N ALA A 228 0.76 4.68 -2.07
CA ALA A 228 -0.35 3.97 -1.43
C ALA A 228 0.04 2.62 -0.81
N VAL A 229 1.30 2.19 -0.93
CA VAL A 229 1.83 1.03 -0.17
C VAL A 229 2.01 1.36 1.31
N ASN A 230 2.05 2.65 1.68
CA ASN A 230 2.09 3.12 3.05
C ASN A 230 0.68 3.27 3.63
N GLU A 231 0.41 2.70 4.80
CA GLU A 231 -0.91 2.76 5.47
C GLU A 231 -1.35 4.19 5.79
N ARG A 232 -0.45 5.07 6.23
CA ARG A 232 -0.77 6.48 6.47
C ARG A 232 -1.22 7.17 5.19
N ASN A 233 -0.54 6.89 4.08
CA ASN A 233 -0.87 7.50 2.79
C ASN A 233 -2.18 6.96 2.22
N GLN A 234 -2.54 5.70 2.47
CA GLN A 234 -3.80 5.10 1.99
C GLN A 234 -5.01 5.93 2.43
N ARG A 235 -5.07 6.31 3.72
CA ARG A 235 -6.14 7.15 4.26
C ARG A 235 -6.18 8.52 3.60
N LEU A 236 -5.01 9.14 3.43
CA LEU A 236 -4.90 10.47 2.83
C LEU A 236 -5.24 10.48 1.33
N LEU A 237 -5.00 9.37 0.62
CA LEU A 237 -5.25 9.23 -0.82
C LEU A 237 -6.68 8.79 -1.17
N GLN A 238 -7.58 8.61 -0.20
CA GLN A 238 -8.99 8.31 -0.45
C GLN A 238 -9.66 9.24 -1.49
N PRO A 239 -9.38 10.57 -1.51
CA PRO A 239 -9.95 11.47 -2.51
C PRO A 239 -9.54 11.18 -3.97
N CYS A 240 -8.51 10.37 -4.20
CA CYS A 240 -8.10 9.95 -5.55
C CYS A 240 -8.98 8.82 -6.12
N VAL A 241 -9.73 8.11 -5.28
CA VAL A 241 -10.49 6.90 -5.67
C VAL A 241 -11.44 7.14 -6.85
N PRO A 242 -12.24 8.23 -6.92
CA PRO A 242 -13.15 8.44 -8.04
C PRO A 242 -12.44 8.55 -9.40
N GLN A 243 -11.32 9.29 -9.45
CA GLN A 243 -10.53 9.47 -10.68
C GLN A 243 -9.88 8.15 -11.11
N LEU A 244 -9.28 7.42 -10.16
CA LEU A 244 -8.65 6.12 -10.41
C LEU A 244 -9.67 5.08 -10.86
N LEU A 245 -10.86 5.07 -10.25
CA LEU A 245 -11.95 4.17 -10.61
C LEU A 245 -12.45 4.43 -12.02
N SER A 246 -12.65 5.70 -12.38
CA SER A 246 -13.01 6.10 -13.74
C SER A 246 -11.98 5.61 -14.78
N ALA A 247 -10.68 5.84 -14.53
CA ALA A 247 -9.62 5.39 -15.41
C ALA A 247 -9.55 3.84 -15.52
N ALA A 248 -9.80 3.14 -14.41
CA ALA A 248 -9.82 1.68 -14.38
C ALA A 248 -10.98 1.06 -15.18
N VAL A 249 -12.20 1.61 -15.09
CA VAL A 249 -13.39 0.99 -15.70
C VAL A 249 -13.65 1.44 -17.13
N THR A 250 -13.28 2.67 -17.50
CA THR A 250 -13.55 3.22 -18.85
C THR A 250 -12.47 2.89 -19.86
N CYS A 251 -11.23 2.63 -19.41
CA CYS A 251 -10.07 2.43 -20.29
C CYS A 251 -9.77 3.64 -21.22
N ASN A 252 -10.31 4.83 -20.93
CA ASN A 252 -10.17 6.02 -21.80
C ASN A 252 -8.71 6.47 -21.99
N GLY A 253 -7.83 6.25 -21.00
CA GLY A 253 -6.40 6.54 -21.08
C GLY A 253 -5.52 5.35 -21.48
N GLY A 254 -6.11 4.32 -22.08
CA GLY A 254 -5.40 3.13 -22.56
C GLY A 254 -5.18 2.04 -21.51
N ARG A 255 -4.71 0.88 -21.99
CA ARG A 255 -4.57 -0.36 -21.18
C ARG A 255 -3.54 -0.23 -20.06
N TYR A 256 -2.48 0.55 -20.28
CA TYR A 256 -1.45 0.76 -19.28
C TYR A 256 -1.98 1.58 -18.11
N LEU A 257 -2.61 2.73 -18.38
CA LEU A 257 -3.25 3.54 -17.35
C LEU A 257 -4.33 2.76 -16.59
N GLN A 258 -5.16 1.98 -17.31
CA GLN A 258 -6.14 1.09 -16.67
C GLN A 258 -5.47 0.14 -15.67
N SER A 259 -4.37 -0.51 -16.06
CA SER A 259 -3.65 -1.47 -15.22
C SER A 259 -3.05 -0.82 -13.96
N VAL A 260 -2.41 0.35 -14.13
CA VAL A 260 -1.79 1.09 -13.02
C VAL A 260 -2.88 1.68 -12.10
N SER A 261 -4.03 2.09 -12.64
CA SER A 261 -5.17 2.55 -11.86
C SER A 261 -5.75 1.43 -10.99
N LEU A 262 -5.95 0.24 -11.54
CA LEU A 262 -6.39 -0.94 -10.79
C LEU A 262 -5.40 -1.35 -9.69
N LEU A 263 -4.10 -1.27 -9.99
CA LEU A 263 -3.05 -1.48 -9.02
C LEU A 263 -3.13 -0.46 -7.87
N CYS A 264 -3.32 0.82 -8.18
CA CYS A 264 -3.49 1.86 -7.17
C CYS A 264 -4.71 1.59 -6.29
N LEU A 265 -5.86 1.27 -6.90
CA LEU A 265 -7.08 0.90 -6.17
C LEU A 265 -6.87 -0.34 -5.30
N THR A 266 -6.11 -1.33 -5.77
CA THR A 266 -5.77 -2.54 -5.00
C THR A 266 -5.02 -2.18 -3.72
N ASN A 267 -4.04 -1.29 -3.81
CA ASN A 267 -3.27 -0.82 -2.66
C ASN A 267 -4.12 0.02 -1.69
N LEU A 268 -5.00 0.88 -2.22
CA LEU A 268 -5.92 1.69 -1.41
C LEU A 268 -7.00 0.85 -0.72
N ALA A 269 -7.47 -0.22 -1.37
CA ALA A 269 -8.48 -1.13 -0.83
C ALA A 269 -8.01 -1.99 0.36
N LEU A 270 -6.75 -1.84 0.79
CA LEU A 270 -6.30 -2.34 2.10
C LEU A 270 -6.85 -1.50 3.27
N CYS A 271 -7.39 -0.31 2.97
CA CYS A 271 -7.99 0.62 3.90
C CYS A 271 -9.52 0.53 3.76
N ASP A 272 -10.23 0.05 4.76
CA ASP A 272 -11.68 -0.24 4.66
C ASP A 272 -12.53 1.01 4.37
N GLU A 273 -12.05 2.20 4.74
CA GLU A 273 -12.71 3.49 4.52
C GLU A 273 -12.96 3.78 3.03
N VAL A 274 -12.18 3.18 2.11
CA VAL A 274 -12.37 3.41 0.66
C VAL A 274 -13.41 2.49 0.03
N HIS A 275 -13.81 1.40 0.70
CA HIS A 275 -14.62 0.34 0.07
C HIS A 275 -15.99 0.84 -0.37
N ALA A 276 -16.63 1.68 0.44
CA ALA A 276 -17.95 2.24 0.12
C ALA A 276 -17.96 3.01 -1.21
N ALA A 277 -16.86 3.70 -1.54
CA ALA A 277 -16.72 4.44 -2.79
C ALA A 277 -16.62 3.52 -4.03
N LEU A 278 -16.29 2.24 -3.84
CA LEU A 278 -16.16 1.25 -4.91
C LEU A 278 -17.45 0.45 -5.17
N HIS A 279 -18.42 0.49 -4.26
CA HIS A 279 -19.64 -0.32 -4.33
C HIS A 279 -20.41 -0.11 -5.65
N GLY A 280 -20.54 1.13 -6.10
CA GLY A 280 -21.27 1.48 -7.34
C GLY A 280 -20.64 0.93 -8.63
N SER A 281 -19.37 0.54 -8.60
CA SER A 281 -18.64 0.03 -9.77
C SER A 281 -18.30 -1.46 -9.69
N LEU A 282 -18.79 -2.18 -8.67
CA LEU A 282 -18.50 -3.62 -8.53
C LEU A 282 -18.97 -4.43 -9.73
N HIS A 283 -20.09 -4.08 -10.36
CA HIS A 283 -20.53 -4.73 -11.59
C HIS A 283 -19.51 -4.58 -12.72
N GLN A 284 -18.96 -3.38 -12.90
CA GLN A 284 -17.96 -3.10 -13.93
C GLN A 284 -16.63 -3.82 -13.62
N LEU A 285 -16.20 -3.82 -12.36
CA LEU A 285 -15.01 -4.53 -11.91
C LEU A 285 -15.15 -6.05 -12.09
N CYS A 286 -16.31 -6.64 -11.78
CA CYS A 286 -16.57 -8.06 -12.04
C CYS A 286 -16.55 -8.38 -13.55
N ASN A 287 -17.11 -7.49 -14.39
CA ASN A 287 -17.07 -7.64 -15.85
C ASN A 287 -15.63 -7.56 -16.42
N LEU A 288 -14.73 -6.83 -15.77
CA LEU A 288 -13.30 -6.79 -16.14
C LEU A 288 -12.61 -8.14 -15.92
N ILE A 289 -13.07 -8.99 -14.99
CA ILE A 289 -12.50 -10.34 -14.83
C ILE A 289 -12.67 -11.16 -16.12
N GLU A 290 -13.84 -11.03 -16.76
CA GLU A 290 -14.18 -11.74 -17.99
C GLU A 290 -13.49 -11.13 -19.22
N THR A 291 -13.52 -9.80 -19.33
CA THR A 291 -13.12 -9.07 -20.55
C THR A 291 -11.65 -8.64 -20.59
N ALA A 292 -10.98 -8.52 -19.45
CA ALA A 292 -9.58 -8.14 -19.40
C ALA A 292 -8.66 -9.36 -19.49
N GLU A 293 -7.40 -9.14 -19.87
CA GLU A 293 -6.37 -10.17 -20.01
C GLU A 293 -5.12 -9.81 -19.20
N GLY A 294 -4.24 -10.80 -18.99
CA GLY A 294 -2.92 -10.60 -18.37
C GLY A 294 -2.95 -9.85 -17.04
N SER A 295 -2.14 -8.80 -16.95
CA SER A 295 -1.97 -7.99 -15.73
C SER A 295 -3.26 -7.30 -15.29
N THR A 296 -4.07 -6.77 -16.21
CA THR A 296 -5.33 -6.10 -15.89
C THR A 296 -6.30 -7.02 -15.18
N ARG A 297 -6.47 -8.26 -15.68
CA ARG A 297 -7.31 -9.27 -15.02
C ARG A 297 -6.79 -9.60 -13.62
N LEU A 298 -5.48 -9.82 -13.51
CA LEU A 298 -4.87 -10.17 -12.23
C LEU A 298 -5.00 -9.04 -11.20
N GLN A 299 -4.82 -7.77 -11.59
CA GLN A 299 -5.03 -6.64 -10.68
C GLN A 299 -6.50 -6.47 -10.29
N THR A 300 -7.43 -6.69 -11.22
CA THR A 300 -8.88 -6.71 -10.91
C THR A 300 -9.19 -7.76 -9.86
N LEU A 301 -8.67 -8.98 -10.02
CA LEU A 301 -8.86 -10.06 -9.05
C LEU A 301 -8.23 -9.73 -7.69
N LYS A 302 -7.03 -9.13 -7.66
CA LYS A 302 -6.39 -8.70 -6.41
C LYS A 302 -7.22 -7.65 -5.67
N LEU A 303 -7.76 -6.66 -6.39
CA LEU A 303 -8.70 -5.67 -5.83
C LEU A 303 -9.92 -6.36 -5.21
N LEU A 304 -10.58 -7.26 -5.95
CA LEU A 304 -11.76 -7.98 -5.46
C LEU A 304 -11.46 -8.89 -4.26
N VAL A 305 -10.26 -9.48 -4.20
CA VAL A 305 -9.81 -10.23 -3.02
C VAL A 305 -9.74 -9.31 -1.80
N ASN A 306 -9.14 -8.12 -1.91
CA ASN A 306 -9.08 -7.17 -0.79
C ASN A 306 -10.48 -6.74 -0.34
N LEU A 307 -11.37 -6.44 -1.29
CA LEU A 307 -12.75 -6.07 -0.99
C LEU A 307 -13.55 -7.20 -0.34
N SER A 308 -13.32 -8.45 -0.74
CA SER A 308 -14.03 -9.62 -0.17
C SER A 308 -13.60 -9.97 1.26
N CYS A 309 -12.49 -9.42 1.76
CA CYS A 309 -12.10 -9.53 3.16
C CYS A 309 -12.99 -8.68 4.08
N SER A 310 -13.69 -7.67 3.54
CA SER A 310 -14.57 -6.79 4.32
C SER A 310 -16.01 -7.28 4.30
N GLY A 311 -16.54 -7.58 5.49
CA GLY A 311 -17.92 -8.05 5.66
C GLY A 311 -18.97 -7.06 5.19
N THR A 312 -18.69 -5.75 5.23
CA THR A 312 -19.61 -4.71 4.74
C THR A 312 -19.73 -4.71 3.23
N THR A 313 -18.70 -5.17 2.52
CA THR A 313 -18.60 -5.17 1.06
C THR A 313 -19.16 -6.46 0.44
N VAL A 314 -19.13 -7.58 1.18
CA VAL A 314 -19.61 -8.89 0.70
C VAL A 314 -21.06 -8.87 0.17
N PRO A 315 -22.06 -8.24 0.84
CA PRO A 315 -23.41 -8.15 0.30
C PRO A 315 -23.48 -7.45 -1.07
N TYR A 316 -22.64 -6.43 -1.28
CA TYR A 316 -22.56 -5.73 -2.57
C TYR A 316 -21.84 -6.57 -3.64
N LEU A 317 -20.82 -7.35 -3.26
CA LEU A 317 -20.18 -8.31 -4.16
C LEU A 317 -21.12 -9.44 -4.59
N LEU A 318 -21.97 -9.93 -3.69
CA LEU A 318 -22.99 -10.93 -3.97
C LEU A 318 -24.07 -10.40 -4.93
N ALA A 319 -24.42 -9.12 -4.81
CA ALA A 319 -25.35 -8.44 -5.71
C ALA A 319 -24.73 -8.07 -7.07
N ALA A 320 -23.39 -8.02 -7.17
CA ALA A 320 -22.70 -7.76 -8.42
C ALA A 320 -22.84 -8.94 -9.40
N ARG A 321 -22.55 -8.70 -10.67
CA ARG A 321 -22.63 -9.72 -11.72
C ARG A 321 -21.59 -10.82 -11.54
N ALA A 322 -22.01 -12.06 -11.73
CA ALA A 322 -21.14 -13.23 -11.79
C ALA A 322 -20.30 -13.22 -13.08
N PRO A 323 -18.98 -13.45 -13.01
CA PRO A 323 -18.17 -13.72 -14.20
C PRO A 323 -18.68 -14.97 -14.91
N GLN A 324 -19.02 -14.87 -16.20
CA GLN A 324 -19.59 -16.02 -16.92
C GLN A 324 -18.55 -17.12 -17.19
N ASN A 325 -17.28 -16.73 -17.26
CA ASN A 325 -16.14 -17.59 -17.50
C ASN A 325 -15.52 -18.18 -16.22
N LEU A 326 -16.26 -18.19 -15.09
CA LEU A 326 -15.74 -18.60 -13.77
C LEU A 326 -15.07 -19.97 -13.76
N HIS A 327 -15.65 -20.94 -14.46
CA HIS A 327 -15.08 -22.29 -14.59
C HIS A 327 -13.72 -22.27 -15.29
N SER A 328 -13.63 -21.57 -16.42
CA SER A 328 -12.37 -21.44 -17.17
C SER A 328 -11.27 -20.74 -16.38
N LEU A 329 -11.64 -19.82 -15.47
CA LEU A 329 -10.69 -19.12 -14.61
C LEU A 329 -10.13 -20.05 -13.52
N LEU A 330 -10.95 -20.96 -12.99
CA LEU A 330 -10.53 -21.95 -11.99
C LEU A 330 -9.69 -23.08 -12.59
N GLU A 331 -9.85 -23.36 -13.88
CA GLU A 331 -9.05 -24.34 -14.64
C GLU A 331 -7.91 -23.71 -15.44
N SER A 332 -7.65 -22.42 -15.22
CA SER A 332 -6.59 -21.71 -15.92
C SER A 332 -5.22 -22.32 -15.61
N SER A 333 -4.32 -22.31 -16.59
CA SER A 333 -2.91 -22.66 -16.38
C SER A 333 -2.15 -21.60 -15.57
N ASP A 334 -2.69 -20.38 -15.47
CA ASP A 334 -2.11 -19.32 -14.66
C ASP A 334 -2.48 -19.51 -13.19
N ARG A 335 -1.52 -20.05 -12.43
CA ARG A 335 -1.63 -20.29 -10.98
C ARG A 335 -2.14 -19.08 -10.22
N GLU A 336 -1.69 -17.86 -10.55
CA GLU A 336 -2.11 -16.67 -9.82
C GLU A 336 -3.56 -16.32 -10.08
N VAL A 337 -4.01 -16.42 -11.33
CA VAL A 337 -5.42 -16.21 -11.66
C VAL A 337 -6.28 -17.18 -10.88
N VAL A 338 -5.93 -18.48 -10.87
CA VAL A 338 -6.64 -19.52 -10.10
C VAL A 338 -6.64 -19.18 -8.61
N LEU A 339 -5.48 -18.86 -8.03
CA LEU A 339 -5.37 -18.56 -6.60
C LEU A 339 -6.21 -17.34 -6.20
N ARG A 340 -6.19 -16.27 -6.99
CA ARG A 340 -6.95 -15.05 -6.67
C ARG A 340 -8.45 -15.24 -6.83
N ILE A 341 -8.92 -15.88 -7.92
CA ILE A 341 -10.36 -16.14 -8.08
C ILE A 341 -10.86 -17.09 -6.98
N LEU A 342 -10.08 -18.11 -6.63
CA LEU A 342 -10.43 -19.05 -5.58
C LEU A 342 -10.48 -18.39 -4.20
N THR A 343 -9.51 -17.53 -3.89
CA THR A 343 -9.50 -16.76 -2.63
C THR A 343 -10.70 -15.81 -2.55
N TYR A 344 -11.02 -15.11 -3.65
CA TYR A 344 -12.18 -14.23 -3.74
C TYR A 344 -13.49 -14.98 -3.44
N LEU A 345 -13.72 -16.10 -4.15
CA LEU A 345 -14.92 -16.92 -3.95
C LEU A 345 -14.96 -17.51 -2.53
N ALA A 346 -13.82 -18.01 -2.02
CA ALA A 346 -13.74 -18.58 -0.68
C ALA A 346 -14.12 -17.55 0.39
N ASN A 347 -13.66 -16.30 0.26
CA ASN A 347 -13.99 -15.22 1.19
C ASN A 347 -15.49 -14.89 1.16
N VAL A 348 -16.04 -14.66 -0.04
CA VAL A 348 -17.45 -14.32 -0.23
C VAL A 348 -18.38 -15.43 0.29
N VAL A 349 -18.16 -16.68 -0.13
CA VAL A 349 -19.00 -17.82 0.26
C VAL A 349 -18.85 -18.14 1.74
N SER A 350 -17.63 -18.10 2.30
CA SER A 350 -17.43 -18.35 3.74
C SER A 350 -18.14 -17.30 4.59
N TYR A 351 -18.10 -16.03 4.19
CA TYR A 351 -18.81 -14.96 4.90
C TYR A 351 -20.32 -15.13 4.79
N ALA A 352 -20.83 -15.42 3.59
CA ALA A 352 -22.25 -15.67 3.35
C ALA A 352 -22.80 -16.85 4.17
N ALA A 353 -22.10 -17.98 4.17
CA ALA A 353 -22.48 -19.15 4.95
C ALA A 353 -22.39 -18.92 6.46
N LYS A 354 -21.37 -18.18 6.93
CA LYS A 354 -21.20 -17.88 8.37
C LYS A 354 -22.31 -16.97 8.92
N HIS A 355 -22.80 -16.03 8.12
CA HIS A 355 -23.80 -15.04 8.54
C HIS A 355 -25.21 -15.35 8.02
N ASN A 356 -25.40 -16.49 7.34
CA ASN A 356 -26.65 -16.89 6.71
C ASN A 356 -27.25 -15.79 5.81
N ILE A 357 -26.40 -15.18 4.97
CA ILE A 357 -26.84 -14.10 4.07
C ILE A 357 -27.91 -14.62 3.12
N THR A 358 -29.04 -13.94 3.11
CA THR A 358 -30.15 -14.18 2.20
C THR A 358 -30.28 -13.05 1.19
N LEU A 359 -31.13 -13.25 0.17
CA LEU A 359 -31.49 -12.19 -0.80
C LEU A 359 -31.99 -10.89 -0.15
N LEU A 360 -32.55 -10.93 1.07
CA LEU A 360 -33.06 -9.76 1.77
C LEU A 360 -31.95 -8.86 2.32
N ASP A 361 -30.78 -9.44 2.58
CA ASP A 361 -29.59 -8.77 3.11
C ASP A 361 -28.76 -8.08 2.03
N LEU A 362 -29.09 -8.31 0.75
CA LEU A 362 -28.47 -7.63 -0.38
C LEU A 362 -28.97 -6.17 -0.48
N PRO A 363 -28.15 -5.27 -1.07
CA PRO A 363 -28.52 -3.87 -1.28
C PRO A 363 -29.89 -3.72 -1.96
N GLN A 364 -30.68 -2.73 -1.53
CA GLN A 364 -32.09 -2.57 -1.93
C GLN A 364 -32.31 -2.53 -3.45
N GLU A 365 -31.38 -1.91 -4.17
CA GLU A 365 -31.38 -1.78 -5.64
C GLU A 365 -31.26 -3.13 -6.38
N HIS A 366 -30.83 -4.19 -5.69
CA HIS A 366 -30.50 -5.50 -6.27
C HIS A 366 -31.29 -6.64 -5.60
N ARG A 367 -32.41 -6.34 -4.93
CA ARG A 367 -33.25 -7.35 -4.25
C ARG A 367 -34.09 -8.23 -5.18
N ALA A 368 -34.20 -7.89 -6.47
CA ALA A 368 -34.70 -8.81 -7.47
C ALA A 368 -33.56 -9.75 -7.84
N ALA A 369 -33.68 -11.04 -7.51
CA ALA A 369 -32.66 -12.06 -7.80
C ALA A 369 -32.47 -12.24 -9.30
N ALA A 370 -31.68 -11.36 -9.92
CA ALA A 370 -31.38 -11.47 -11.33
C ALA A 370 -30.44 -12.67 -11.53
N PRO A 371 -30.68 -13.50 -12.57
CA PRO A 371 -29.91 -14.71 -12.78
C PRO A 371 -28.42 -14.44 -13.02
N GLU A 372 -28.06 -13.23 -13.46
CA GLU A 372 -26.68 -12.79 -13.63
C GLU A 372 -25.93 -12.44 -12.33
N MET A 373 -26.59 -12.38 -11.17
CA MET A 373 -25.93 -12.03 -9.91
C MET A 373 -25.00 -13.14 -9.42
N LEU A 374 -23.92 -12.75 -8.75
CA LEU A 374 -22.98 -13.68 -8.12
C LEU A 374 -23.69 -14.55 -7.08
N TYR A 375 -24.63 -13.99 -6.32
CA TYR A 375 -25.48 -14.75 -5.40
C TYR A 375 -26.20 -15.90 -6.12
N ALA A 376 -26.83 -15.64 -7.26
CA ALA A 376 -27.54 -16.66 -8.03
C ALA A 376 -26.58 -17.74 -8.57
N ALA A 377 -25.38 -17.35 -9.02
CA ALA A 377 -24.35 -18.29 -9.48
C ALA A 377 -23.78 -19.17 -8.35
N LEU A 378 -23.69 -18.65 -7.13
CA LEU A 378 -23.16 -19.37 -5.97
C LEU A 378 -24.20 -20.26 -5.28
N CYS A 379 -25.46 -19.81 -5.23
CA CYS A 379 -26.53 -20.52 -4.53
C CYS A 379 -27.36 -21.42 -5.47
N GLY A 380 -27.41 -21.12 -6.77
CA GLY A 380 -28.22 -21.84 -7.74
C GLY A 380 -27.55 -23.08 -8.33
N SER A 381 -28.31 -24.17 -8.46
CA SER A 381 -27.94 -25.31 -9.32
C SER A 381 -28.18 -24.93 -10.79
N PRO A 382 -27.31 -25.29 -11.76
CA PRO A 382 -26.17 -26.24 -11.68
C PRO A 382 -24.80 -25.59 -11.41
N ALA A 383 -24.72 -24.27 -11.24
CA ALA A 383 -23.45 -23.56 -11.09
C ALA A 383 -22.76 -23.90 -9.75
N ARG A 384 -23.52 -23.99 -8.66
CA ARG A 384 -23.04 -24.42 -7.34
C ARG A 384 -22.40 -25.82 -7.39
N ASP A 385 -23.05 -26.77 -8.04
CA ASP A 385 -22.58 -28.16 -8.11
C ASP A 385 -21.25 -28.27 -8.87
N ARG A 386 -21.10 -27.49 -9.96
CA ARG A 386 -19.83 -27.38 -10.68
C ARG A 386 -18.73 -26.78 -9.81
N LEU A 387 -19.02 -25.69 -9.09
CA LEU A 387 -18.05 -25.07 -8.18
C LEU A 387 -17.64 -26.02 -7.04
N GLN A 388 -18.57 -26.79 -6.49
CA GLN A 388 -18.27 -27.82 -5.48
C GLN A 388 -17.34 -28.91 -6.04
N SER A 389 -17.59 -29.38 -7.27
CA SER A 389 -16.75 -30.38 -7.93
C SER A 389 -15.33 -29.87 -8.20
N VAL A 390 -15.21 -28.67 -8.78
CA VAL A 390 -13.90 -28.04 -9.08
C VAL A 390 -13.13 -27.75 -7.80
N SER A 391 -13.78 -27.19 -6.77
CA SER A 391 -13.13 -26.94 -5.48
C SER A 391 -12.71 -28.24 -4.76
N CYS A 392 -13.48 -29.32 -4.85
CA CYS A 392 -13.08 -30.63 -4.32
C CYS A 392 -11.85 -31.20 -5.03
N THR A 393 -11.74 -30.99 -6.34
CA THR A 393 -10.59 -31.41 -7.13
C THR A 393 -9.35 -30.59 -6.78
N LEU A 394 -9.47 -29.25 -6.77
CA LEU A 394 -8.39 -28.33 -6.39
C LEU A 394 -7.95 -28.50 -4.93
N ALA A 395 -8.84 -28.91 -4.03
CA ALA A 395 -8.48 -29.20 -2.64
C ALA A 395 -7.43 -30.32 -2.51
N ARG A 396 -7.32 -31.20 -3.51
CA ARG A 396 -6.32 -32.27 -3.57
C ARG A 396 -5.05 -31.89 -4.34
N SER A 397 -4.89 -30.63 -4.72
CA SER A 397 -3.68 -30.16 -5.42
C SER A 397 -2.44 -30.29 -4.52
N SER A 398 -1.28 -30.51 -5.13
CA SER A 398 0.01 -30.46 -4.42
C SER A 398 0.40 -29.05 -3.96
N ASP A 399 -0.21 -28.03 -4.54
CA ASP A 399 -0.03 -26.64 -4.15
C ASP A 399 -0.81 -26.34 -2.87
N GLU A 400 -0.09 -26.00 -1.79
CA GLU A 400 -0.65 -25.79 -0.46
C GLU A 400 -1.60 -24.58 -0.41
N ASP A 401 -1.29 -23.49 -1.13
CA ASP A 401 -2.13 -22.29 -1.13
C ASP A 401 -3.45 -22.57 -1.85
N LEU A 402 -3.38 -23.22 -3.02
CA LEU A 402 -4.57 -23.59 -3.79
C LEU A 402 -5.42 -24.61 -3.02
N SER A 403 -4.79 -25.64 -2.47
CA SER A 403 -5.47 -26.67 -1.67
C SER A 403 -6.19 -26.04 -0.47
N PHE A 404 -5.54 -25.11 0.24
CA PHE A 404 -6.12 -24.42 1.37
C PHE A 404 -7.34 -23.59 0.98
N GLN A 405 -7.23 -22.74 -0.05
CA GLN A 405 -8.35 -21.90 -0.49
C GLN A 405 -9.49 -22.73 -1.09
N ALA A 406 -9.18 -23.80 -1.81
CA ALA A 406 -10.16 -24.71 -2.39
C ALA A 406 -10.93 -25.45 -1.30
N SER A 407 -10.23 -25.92 -0.27
CA SER A 407 -10.85 -26.57 0.90
C SER A 407 -11.78 -25.61 1.64
N ARG A 408 -11.36 -24.34 1.82
CA ARG A 408 -12.21 -23.30 2.41
C ARG A 408 -13.49 -23.09 1.60
N LEU A 409 -13.37 -22.92 0.28
CA LEU A 409 -14.51 -22.75 -0.60
C LEU A 409 -15.45 -23.96 -0.57
N HIS A 410 -14.91 -25.17 -0.72
CA HIS A 410 -15.68 -26.41 -0.73
C HIS A 410 -16.48 -26.58 0.58
N ASN A 411 -15.82 -26.42 1.73
CA ASN A 411 -16.46 -26.54 3.03
C ASN A 411 -17.57 -25.49 3.24
N ALA A 412 -17.39 -24.28 2.71
CA ALA A 412 -18.39 -23.23 2.79
C ALA A 412 -19.59 -23.50 1.85
N LEU A 413 -19.36 -24.13 0.69
CA LEU A 413 -20.41 -24.51 -0.25
C LEU A 413 -21.22 -25.74 0.18
N VAL A 414 -20.69 -26.60 1.05
CA VAL A 414 -21.39 -27.80 1.55
C VAL A 414 -22.29 -27.49 2.75
N ARG A 415 -22.01 -26.39 3.45
CA ARG A 415 -22.92 -25.83 4.47
C ARG A 415 -24.13 -25.21 3.78
#